data_AF-A0A2V9K929-F1
#
_entry.id   AF-A0A2V9K929-F1
#
_cell.length_a   1.000
_cell.length_b   1.000
_cell.length_c   1.000
_cell.angle_alpha   90.00
_cell.angle_beta   90.00
_cell.angle_gamma   90.00
#
_symmetry.space_group_name_H-M   'P 1'
#
loop_
_entity.id
_entity.type
_entity.pdbx_description
1 polymer ?
#
loop_
_entity_poly.entity_id
_entity_poly.type
_entity_poly.pdbx_seq_one_letter_code
_entity_poly.pdbx_strand_id
1 'polypeptide(L)'
;MIGLAQAAAQSTQFGSLGDLARKLREEKTKSATKSVKVYTNDNIPKNVVIGVAPMPVVETAAPQASAGEIHDEKYYRKAKQEIVDRKQMHERELEVLQQKLGQNNMQFYADPNKSLQQEYSRTDITKLQEDIDKKKAQIADDDKALSDLEDQLRREGGEPGWLR
;
A
#
# COMPACT_ATOMS: atom_id res chain seq x y z
N MET A 1 -28.15 19.42 61.94
CA MET A 1 -28.74 18.47 60.97
C MET A 1 -28.63 19.08 59.58
N ILE A 2 -27.86 18.42 58.70
CA ILE A 2 -28.02 18.35 57.22
C ILE A 2 -27.78 19.67 56.46
N GLY A 3 -26.87 19.81 55.48
CA GLY A 3 -25.96 18.87 54.83
C GLY A 3 -25.20 19.60 53.71
N LEU A 4 -23.91 19.28 53.54
CA LEU A 4 -23.14 19.65 52.35
C LEU A 4 -23.70 18.86 51.15
N ALA A 5 -24.32 19.55 50.20
CA ALA A 5 -24.63 18.97 48.89
C ALA A 5 -23.48 19.31 47.93
N GLN A 6 -22.61 18.33 47.76
CA GLN A 6 -21.51 18.29 46.82
C GLN A 6 -22.06 18.23 45.39
N ALA A 7 -21.75 19.23 44.57
CA ALA A 7 -22.02 19.19 43.13
C ALA A 7 -21.00 18.23 42.48
N ALA A 8 -21.41 16.97 42.31
CA ALA A 8 -20.65 15.98 41.57
C ALA A 8 -20.76 16.26 40.07
N ALA A 9 -19.59 16.41 39.44
CA ALA A 9 -19.42 16.55 38.01
C ALA A 9 -20.07 15.37 37.27
N GLN A 10 -20.97 15.69 36.34
CA GLN A 10 -21.49 14.73 35.37
C GLN A 10 -20.40 14.47 34.32
N SER A 11 -19.60 13.42 34.53
CA SER A 11 -18.71 12.88 33.50
C SER A 11 -19.54 11.99 32.57
N THR A 12 -19.99 12.58 31.46
CA THR A 12 -20.61 11.87 30.35
C THR A 12 -19.69 10.76 29.86
N GLN A 13 -20.17 9.53 29.98
CA GLN A 13 -19.48 8.30 29.57
C GLN A 13 -19.37 8.25 28.03
N PHE A 14 -18.36 8.91 27.48
CA PHE A 14 -17.83 8.55 26.17
C PHE A 14 -16.79 7.46 26.40
N GLY A 15 -17.04 6.26 25.85
CA GLY A 15 -16.15 5.11 25.98
C GLY A 15 -14.70 5.50 25.66
N SER A 16 -13.81 5.20 26.59
CA SER A 16 -12.40 5.58 26.48
C SER A 16 -11.73 4.82 25.34
N LEU A 17 -10.82 5.47 24.61
CA LEU A 17 -9.93 4.78 23.65
C LEU A 17 -9.17 3.63 24.32
N GLY A 18 -8.95 3.72 25.64
CA GLY A 18 -8.39 2.64 26.45
C GLY A 18 -9.27 1.38 26.46
N ASP A 19 -10.60 1.53 26.49
CA ASP A 19 -11.54 0.41 26.47
C ASP A 19 -11.62 -0.24 25.09
N LEU A 20 -11.53 0.55 24.01
CA LEU A 20 -11.44 0.04 22.64
C LEU A 20 -10.11 -0.73 22.43
N ALA A 21 -8.99 -0.20 22.92
CA ALA A 21 -7.70 -0.86 22.85
C ALA A 21 -7.66 -2.18 23.64
N ARG A 22 -8.36 -2.24 24.78
CA ARG A 22 -8.48 -3.45 25.60
C ARG A 22 -9.32 -4.52 24.90
N LYS A 23 -10.46 -4.15 24.32
CA LYS A 23 -11.29 -5.06 23.49
C LYS A 23 -10.52 -5.60 22.29
N LEU A 24 -9.78 -4.75 21.57
CA LEU A 24 -8.95 -5.18 20.43
C LEU A 24 -7.85 -6.18 20.83
N ARG A 25 -7.30 -6.08 22.05
CA ARG A 25 -6.32 -7.06 22.56
C ARG A 25 -6.99 -8.40 22.89
N GLU A 26 -8.17 -8.38 23.49
CA GLU A 26 -8.95 -9.59 23.82
C GLU A 26 -9.44 -10.33 22.56
N GLU A 27 -9.84 -9.62 21.51
CA GLU A 27 -10.18 -10.24 20.22
C GLU A 27 -8.97 -10.87 19.55
N LYS A 28 -7.80 -10.22 19.62
CA LYS A 28 -6.55 -10.77 19.05
C LYS A 28 -6.08 -12.01 19.79
N THR A 29 -6.16 -12.08 21.12
CA THR A 29 -5.80 -13.29 21.86
C THR A 29 -6.77 -14.44 21.60
N LYS A 30 -8.06 -14.15 21.39
CA LYS A 30 -9.07 -15.15 21.02
C LYS A 30 -8.93 -15.66 19.58
N SER A 31 -8.33 -14.84 18.69
CA SER A 31 -8.05 -15.19 17.29
C SER A 31 -6.69 -15.88 17.10
N ALA A 32 -5.80 -15.81 18.09
CA ALA A 32 -4.43 -16.34 18.04
C ALA A 32 -4.34 -17.89 18.10
N THR A 33 -5.46 -18.60 18.13
CA THR A 33 -5.49 -20.08 18.21
C THR A 33 -5.54 -20.77 16.83
N LYS A 34 -5.59 -20.02 15.72
CA LYS A 34 -5.43 -20.63 14.38
C LYS A 34 -3.96 -20.65 14.03
N SER A 35 -3.32 -21.80 14.27
CA SER A 35 -1.93 -22.05 13.88
C SER A 35 -1.73 -21.73 12.39
N VAL A 36 -0.82 -20.81 12.11
CA VAL A 36 -0.34 -20.51 10.75
C VAL A 36 0.23 -21.81 10.17
N LYS A 37 -0.22 -22.22 8.98
CA LYS A 37 0.36 -23.40 8.30
C LYS A 37 1.77 -23.05 7.86
N VAL A 38 2.76 -23.57 8.58
CA VAL A 38 4.17 -23.45 8.23
C VAL A 38 4.52 -24.58 7.29
N TYR A 39 4.76 -24.24 6.03
CA TYR A 39 5.30 -25.17 5.05
C TYR A 39 6.83 -25.14 5.15
N THR A 40 7.40 -26.20 5.73
CA THR A 40 8.84 -26.47 5.69
C THR A 40 9.17 -27.34 4.48
N ASN A 41 10.45 -27.38 4.07
CA ASN A 41 10.94 -28.15 2.91
C ASN A 41 10.62 -29.66 2.97
N ASP A 42 10.24 -30.17 4.15
CA ASP A 42 9.85 -31.56 4.39
C ASP A 42 8.34 -31.84 4.26
N ASN A 43 7.50 -30.80 4.20
CA ASN A 43 6.03 -30.90 4.07
C ASN A 43 5.54 -30.59 2.65
N ILE A 44 6.42 -30.64 1.66
CA ILE A 44 6.06 -30.49 0.25
C ILE A 44 5.35 -31.77 -0.21
N PRO A 45 4.10 -31.71 -0.72
CA PRO A 45 3.44 -32.89 -1.25
C PRO A 45 4.25 -33.45 -2.42
N LYS A 46 4.57 -34.75 -2.37
CA LYS A 46 5.38 -35.49 -3.37
C LYS A 46 4.75 -35.61 -4.77
N ASN A 47 3.69 -34.84 -5.05
CA ASN A 47 3.05 -34.78 -6.36
C ASN A 47 3.47 -33.55 -7.18
N VAL A 48 4.55 -32.86 -6.79
CA VAL A 48 5.16 -31.83 -7.63
C VAL A 48 6.13 -32.51 -8.59
N VAL A 49 5.62 -32.91 -9.75
CA VAL A 49 6.41 -33.40 -10.87
C VAL A 49 7.04 -32.21 -11.59
N ILE A 50 8.36 -32.12 -11.53
CA ILE A 50 9.20 -31.27 -12.38
C ILE A 50 9.61 -32.12 -13.60
N GLY A 51 9.09 -31.80 -14.79
CA GLY A 51 9.69 -32.19 -16.08
C GLY A 51 8.94 -33.18 -17.00
N VAL A 52 8.30 -32.64 -18.05
CA VAL A 52 8.12 -33.12 -19.45
C VAL A 52 7.47 -34.50 -19.78
N ALA A 53 6.16 -34.43 -20.13
CA ALA A 53 5.32 -35.14 -21.16
C ALA A 53 5.21 -36.69 -21.23
N PRO A 54 4.10 -37.32 -21.74
CA PRO A 54 2.97 -36.77 -22.51
C PRO A 54 1.53 -37.03 -21.95
N MET A 55 0.52 -36.40 -22.57
CA MET A 55 -0.89 -36.16 -22.15
C MET A 55 -1.81 -37.42 -22.10
N PRO A 56 -3.03 -37.38 -21.49
CA PRO A 56 -4.20 -36.67 -22.05
C PRO A 56 -4.96 -35.74 -21.07
N VAL A 57 -5.12 -34.50 -21.54
CA VAL A 57 -6.02 -33.37 -21.25
C VAL A 57 -7.11 -33.52 -20.16
N VAL A 58 -6.94 -32.78 -19.04
CA VAL A 58 -8.03 -32.09 -18.34
C VAL A 58 -7.51 -30.70 -17.96
N GLU A 59 -8.11 -29.69 -18.56
CA GLU A 59 -7.63 -28.32 -18.59
C GLU A 59 -8.07 -27.55 -17.34
N THR A 60 -7.11 -27.10 -16.53
CA THR A 60 -7.33 -26.07 -15.52
C THR A 60 -6.08 -25.19 -15.49
N ALA A 61 -6.23 -24.02 -16.09
CA ALA A 61 -5.19 -23.07 -16.41
C ALA A 61 -4.52 -22.47 -15.16
N ALA A 62 -3.18 -22.58 -15.12
CA ALA A 62 -2.32 -21.58 -14.50
C ALA A 62 -2.37 -20.28 -15.35
N PRO A 63 -2.07 -19.09 -14.79
CA PRO A 63 -2.16 -17.84 -15.53
C PRO A 63 -1.01 -17.76 -16.53
N GLN A 64 -1.26 -18.31 -17.72
CA GLN A 64 -0.53 -17.94 -18.92
C GLN A 64 -0.80 -16.47 -19.18
N ALA A 65 0.22 -15.74 -19.63
CA ALA A 65 -0.04 -14.56 -20.45
C ALA A 65 -0.86 -15.04 -21.66
N SER A 66 -2.18 -14.92 -21.56
CA SER A 66 -3.12 -15.26 -22.60
C SER A 66 -2.91 -14.30 -23.75
N ALA A 67 -2.03 -14.65 -24.69
CA ALA A 67 -2.12 -14.15 -26.05
C ALA A 67 -3.45 -14.66 -26.64
N GLY A 68 -4.56 -13.98 -26.35
CA GLY A 68 -5.89 -14.33 -26.89
C GLY A 68 -7.11 -14.06 -26.01
N GLU A 69 -6.99 -13.54 -24.78
CA GLU A 69 -8.18 -13.06 -24.05
C GLU A 69 -8.46 -11.61 -24.46
N ILE A 70 -9.55 -11.42 -25.21
CA ILE A 70 -10.08 -10.08 -25.49
C ILE A 70 -10.71 -9.58 -24.20
N HIS A 71 -10.10 -8.56 -23.60
CA HIS A 71 -10.64 -7.95 -22.38
C HIS A 71 -11.83 -7.04 -22.73
N ASP A 72 -12.80 -6.95 -21.80
CA ASP A 72 -14.01 -6.14 -21.98
C ASP A 72 -13.83 -4.69 -21.53
N GLU A 73 -14.75 -3.80 -21.90
CA GLU A 73 -14.71 -2.38 -21.52
C GLU A 73 -14.57 -2.19 -20.00
N LYS A 74 -15.24 -3.04 -19.21
CA LYS A 74 -15.21 -2.94 -17.74
C LYS A 74 -13.82 -3.23 -17.18
N TYR A 75 -13.13 -4.23 -17.74
CA TYR A 75 -11.74 -4.50 -17.38
C TYR A 75 -10.87 -3.27 -17.62
N TYR A 76 -10.91 -2.69 -18.83
CA TYR A 76 -10.07 -1.54 -19.18
C TYR A 76 -10.38 -0.31 -18.34
N ARG A 77 -11.66 0.00 -18.11
CA ARG A 77 -12.06 1.11 -17.24
C ARG A 77 -11.56 0.91 -15.81
N LYS A 78 -11.71 -0.30 -15.26
CA LYS A 78 -11.25 -0.63 -13.91
C LYS A 78 -9.72 -0.56 -13.81
N ALA A 79 -9.01 -1.16 -14.75
CA ALA A 79 -7.55 -1.13 -14.79
C ALA A 79 -7.01 0.30 -14.89
N LYS A 80 -7.60 1.13 -15.75
CA LYS A 80 -7.28 2.57 -15.83
C LYS A 80 -7.52 3.28 -14.49
N GLN A 81 -8.69 3.08 -13.87
CA GLN A 81 -9.01 3.68 -12.59
C GLN A 81 -8.01 3.30 -11.50
N GLU A 82 -7.65 2.02 -11.40
CA GLU A 82 -6.66 1.54 -10.42
C GLU A 82 -5.28 2.19 -10.62
N ILE A 83 -4.84 2.35 -11.88
CA ILE A 83 -3.56 3.03 -12.18
C ILE A 83 -3.66 4.52 -11.82
N VAL A 84 -4.76 5.20 -12.18
CA VAL A 84 -4.97 6.62 -11.87
C VAL A 84 -5.03 6.85 -10.36
N ASP A 85 -5.76 6.02 -9.62
CA ASP A 85 -5.87 6.12 -8.16
C ASP A 85 -4.51 5.93 -7.48
N ARG A 86 -3.72 4.96 -7.97
CA ARG A 86 -2.35 4.73 -7.50
C ARG A 86 -1.44 5.91 -7.81
N LYS A 87 -1.50 6.45 -9.04
CA LYS A 87 -0.75 7.65 -9.42
C LYS A 87 -1.10 8.84 -8.53
N GLN A 88 -2.39 9.10 -8.28
CA GLN A 88 -2.82 10.18 -7.39
C GLN A 88 -2.35 9.99 -5.93
N MET A 89 -2.26 8.75 -5.46
CA MET A 89 -1.64 8.47 -4.15
C MET A 89 -0.15 8.83 -4.17
N HIS A 90 0.60 8.37 -5.19
CA HIS A 90 2.03 8.67 -5.32
C HIS A 90 2.30 10.17 -5.46
N GLU A 91 1.47 10.91 -6.20
CA GLU A 91 1.57 12.36 -6.33
C GLU A 91 1.34 13.08 -5.00
N ARG A 92 0.32 12.68 -4.22
CA ARG A 92 0.08 13.24 -2.90
C ARG A 92 1.22 12.95 -1.93
N GLU A 93 1.75 11.73 -1.95
CA GLU A 93 2.90 11.36 -1.13
C GLU A 93 4.14 12.15 -1.52
N LEU A 94 4.37 12.37 -2.82
CA LEU A 94 5.45 13.22 -3.31
C LEU A 94 5.32 14.65 -2.78
N GLU A 95 4.12 15.24 -2.82
CA GLU A 95 3.86 16.58 -2.31
C GLU A 95 4.19 16.68 -0.80
N VAL A 96 3.74 15.70 -0.01
CA VAL A 96 4.04 15.63 1.43
C VAL A 96 5.55 15.54 1.69
N LEU A 97 6.27 14.72 0.93
CA LEU A 97 7.72 14.59 1.07
C LEU A 97 8.45 15.88 0.71
N GLN A 98 8.03 16.56 -0.37
CA GLN A 98 8.58 17.86 -0.76
C GLN A 98 8.32 18.93 0.30
N GLN A 99 7.11 18.98 0.87
CA GLN A 99 6.79 19.88 1.98
C GLN A 99 7.67 19.60 3.20
N LYS A 100 7.86 18.32 3.56
CA LYS A 100 8.72 17.90 4.68
C LYS A 100 10.18 18.27 4.45
N LEU A 101 10.69 18.14 3.22
CA LEU A 101 12.04 18.58 2.85
C LEU A 101 12.19 20.09 3.02
N GLY A 102 11.21 20.87 2.57
CA GLY A 102 11.18 22.33 2.78
C GLY A 102 11.23 22.71 4.26
N GLN A 103 10.43 22.05 5.10
CA GLN A 103 10.43 22.27 6.55
C GLN A 103 11.78 21.92 7.20
N ASN A 104 12.43 20.83 6.79
CA ASN A 104 13.72 20.42 7.34
C ASN A 104 14.82 21.44 7.01
N ASN A 105 14.85 21.93 5.77
CA ASN A 105 15.77 22.98 5.34
C ASN A 105 15.60 24.29 6.13
N MET A 106 14.36 24.68 6.46
CA MET A 106 14.11 25.90 7.26
C MET A 106 14.58 25.76 8.72
N GLN A 107 14.51 24.56 9.31
CA GLN A 107 14.94 24.30 10.69
C GLN A 107 16.47 24.27 10.89
N PHE A 108 17.24 24.28 9.79
CA PHE A 108 18.69 24.20 9.79
C PHE A 108 19.38 25.51 10.21
N TYR A 109 18.71 26.66 10.12
CA TYR A 109 19.39 27.97 10.00
C TYR A 109 19.85 28.70 11.29
N ALA A 110 19.76 28.16 12.52
CA ALA A 110 19.88 29.06 13.69
C ALA A 110 20.62 28.59 14.96
N ASP A 111 21.39 27.48 15.00
CA ASP A 111 22.02 27.11 16.28
C ASP A 111 23.45 26.52 16.20
N PRO A 112 24.48 27.19 16.79
CA PRO A 112 25.85 26.71 16.87
C PRO A 112 26.06 25.41 17.67
N ASN A 113 25.13 25.03 18.56
CA ASN A 113 25.21 23.80 19.36
C ASN A 113 24.78 22.52 18.60
N LYS A 114 24.53 22.59 17.28
CA LYS A 114 23.92 21.52 16.49
C LYS A 114 24.87 20.51 15.82
N SER A 115 26.17 20.48 16.07
CA SER A 115 27.09 19.61 15.28
C SER A 115 26.69 18.13 15.24
N LEU A 116 26.17 17.56 16.35
CA LEU A 116 25.66 16.17 16.37
C LEU A 116 24.29 16.05 15.69
N GLN A 117 23.40 17.05 15.86
CA GLN A 117 22.10 17.09 15.17
C GLN A 117 22.25 17.29 13.66
N GLN A 118 23.35 17.89 13.21
CA GLN A 118 23.67 18.07 11.80
C GLN A 118 23.82 16.74 11.07
N GLU A 119 24.49 15.75 11.67
CA GLU A 119 24.64 14.43 11.05
C GLU A 119 23.28 13.75 10.84
N TYR A 120 22.44 13.70 11.89
CA TYR A 120 21.09 13.16 11.78
C TYR A 120 20.24 13.93 10.75
N SER A 121 20.29 15.26 10.74
CA SER A 121 19.55 16.07 9.78
C SER A 121 20.00 15.85 8.34
N ARG A 122 21.30 15.66 8.09
CA ARG A 122 21.82 15.34 6.75
C ARG A 122 21.33 13.98 6.29
N THR A 123 21.39 12.97 7.15
CA THR A 123 20.85 11.65 6.84
C THR A 123 19.35 11.71 6.55
N ASP A 124 18.57 12.49 7.31
CA ASP A 124 17.14 12.65 7.09
C ASP A 124 16.83 13.39 5.78
N ILE A 125 17.59 14.44 5.45
CA ILE A 125 17.48 15.16 4.17
C ILE A 125 17.81 14.22 3.00
N THR A 126 18.89 13.45 3.09
CA THR A 126 19.26 12.46 2.06
C THR A 126 18.16 11.42 1.87
N LYS A 127 17.62 10.86 2.96
CA LYS A 127 16.49 9.91 2.88
C LYS A 127 15.25 10.53 2.26
N LEU A 128 14.89 11.76 2.64
CA LEU A 128 13.75 12.46 2.03
C LEU A 128 13.96 12.66 0.53
N GLN A 129 15.18 12.99 0.11
CA GLN A 129 15.52 13.14 -1.30
C GLN A 129 15.42 11.80 -2.04
N GLU A 130 15.93 10.71 -1.47
CA GLU A 130 15.80 9.35 -2.01
C GLU A 130 14.34 8.91 -2.13
N ASP A 131 13.53 9.16 -1.10
CA ASP A 131 12.10 8.86 -1.12
C ASP A 131 11.36 9.69 -2.18
N ILE A 132 11.71 10.97 -2.35
CA ILE A 132 11.17 11.83 -3.41
C ILE A 132 11.50 11.24 -4.79
N ASP A 133 12.75 10.85 -5.02
CA ASP A 133 13.19 10.34 -6.32
C ASP A 133 12.57 8.97 -6.61
N LYS A 134 12.41 8.13 -5.57
CA LYS A 134 11.64 6.88 -5.67
C LYS A 134 10.17 7.13 -6.02
N LYS A 135 9.51 8.12 -5.40
CA LYS A 135 8.12 8.45 -5.70
C LYS A 135 7.95 8.99 -7.12
N LYS A 136 8.89 9.81 -7.60
CA LYS A 136 8.91 10.24 -9.01
C LYS A 136 9.06 9.06 -9.97
N ALA A 137 9.93 8.09 -9.66
CA ALA A 137 10.07 6.88 -10.47
C ALA A 137 8.76 6.08 -10.50
N GLN A 138 8.09 5.93 -9.36
CA GLN A 138 6.79 5.25 -9.28
C GLN A 138 5.69 5.95 -10.12
N ILE A 139 5.66 7.29 -10.13
CA ILE A 139 4.74 8.05 -10.99
C ILE A 139 5.05 7.81 -12.47
N ALA A 140 6.33 7.78 -12.85
CA ALA A 140 6.74 7.46 -14.22
C ALA A 140 6.36 6.02 -14.63
N ASP A 141 6.47 5.06 -13.69
CA ASP A 141 6.02 3.68 -13.90
C ASP A 141 4.50 3.61 -14.07
N ASP A 142 3.73 4.40 -13.33
CA ASP A 142 2.27 4.49 -13.48
C ASP A 142 1.87 5.12 -14.83
N ASP A 143 2.59 6.14 -15.28
CA ASP A 143 2.39 6.74 -16.62
C ASP A 143 2.71 5.73 -17.73
N LYS A 144 3.78 4.96 -17.54
CA LYS A 144 4.10 3.85 -18.45
C LYS A 144 3.01 2.79 -18.43
N ALA A 145 2.48 2.43 -17.27
CA ALA A 145 1.40 1.45 -17.16
C ALA A 145 0.13 1.91 -17.88
N LEU A 146 -0.20 3.22 -17.85
CA LEU A 146 -1.29 3.78 -18.65
C LEU A 146 -1.03 3.64 -20.16
N SER A 147 0.18 3.99 -20.62
CA SER A 147 0.55 3.82 -22.04
C SER A 147 0.51 2.36 -22.47
N ASP A 148 1.02 1.45 -21.64
CA ASP A 148 1.05 0.02 -21.92
C ASP A 148 -0.40 -0.54 -21.98
N LEU A 149 -1.32 -0.05 -21.13
CA LEU A 149 -2.75 -0.36 -21.16
C LEU A 149 -3.43 0.11 -22.46
N GLU A 150 -3.12 1.32 -22.92
CA GLU A 150 -3.61 1.86 -24.20
C GLU A 150 -3.10 1.05 -25.40
N ASP A 151 -1.83 0.65 -25.38
CA ASP A 151 -1.25 -0.20 -26.41
C ASP A 151 -1.84 -1.61 -26.39
N GLN A 152 -2.17 -2.14 -25.22
CA GLN A 152 -2.88 -3.41 -25.09
C GLN A 152 -4.29 -3.31 -25.72
N LEU A 153 -5.04 -2.25 -25.39
CA LEU A 153 -6.35 -1.99 -26.00
C LEU A 153 -6.26 -1.93 -27.52
N ARG A 154 -5.24 -1.26 -28.07
CA ARG A 154 -5.00 -1.16 -29.52
C ARG A 154 -4.68 -2.53 -30.13
N ARG A 155 -3.88 -3.36 -29.46
CA ARG A 155 -3.52 -4.71 -29.91
C ARG A 155 -4.71 -5.66 -29.90
N GLU A 156 -5.59 -5.52 -28.91
CA GLU A 156 -6.81 -6.33 -28.78
C GLU A 156 -7.97 -5.83 -29.68
N GLY A 157 -7.78 -4.71 -30.39
CA GLY A 157 -8.77 -4.14 -31.29
C GLY A 157 -9.97 -3.52 -30.56
N GLY A 158 -9.82 -3.18 -29.28
CA GLY A 158 -10.86 -2.54 -28.49
C GLY A 158 -11.10 -1.09 -28.90
N GLU A 159 -12.30 -0.59 -28.64
CA GLU A 159 -12.67 0.79 -28.99
C GLU A 159 -11.84 1.79 -28.15
N PRO A 160 -11.20 2.79 -28.76
CA PRO A 160 -10.45 3.83 -28.03
C PRO A 160 -11.29 4.60 -26.99
N GLY A 161 -12.62 4.54 -27.10
CA GLY A 161 -13.56 5.14 -26.15
C GLY A 161 -13.62 4.46 -24.78
N TRP A 162 -13.15 3.22 -24.65
CA TRP A 162 -13.19 2.48 -23.38
C TRP A 162 -12.28 3.07 -22.31
N LEU A 163 -11.21 3.76 -22.73
CA LEU A 163 -10.27 4.45 -21.85
C LEU A 163 -10.54 5.96 -21.75
N ARG A 164 -11.74 6.44 -22.10
CA ARG A 164 -12.15 7.83 -21.79
C ARG A 164 -12.57 7.94 -20.34
#